data_AF-A0A1I0QK84-F1
#
_entry.id   AF-A0A1I0QK84-F1
#
_cell.length_a   1.000
_cell.length_b   1.000
_cell.length_c   1.000
_cell.angle_alpha   90.00
_cell.angle_beta   90.00
_cell.angle_gamma   90.00
#
_symmetry.space_group_name_H-M   'P 1'
#
loop_
_entity.id
_entity.type
_entity.pdbx_description
1 polymer ?
#
loop_
_entity_poly.entity_id
_entity_poly.type
_entity_poly.pdbx_seq_one_letter_code
_entity_poly.pdbx_strand_id
1 'polypeptide(L)'
;MDKATLYNIILAIPIGLIFLGLITGAAKFNKLGLSQKLLVFSLCFTFITEVISRVLIELVITNYIVFHIYAVIEFAFMATILSLHLSHSERKLIRVGIVLMAVFAVINLCFFQGVRELNTNVITASSIGLVLLSVLVFFRILSKMVYTKIEKSSFFWINIGVLTYFSSSIVLFVFGDWLTQLDLEYSINVWLIHIFFNIIQYLCFNIALWMDPE
;
A
#
# COMPACT_ATOMS: atom_id res chain seq x y z
N MET A 1 20.75 20.07 13.69
CA MET A 1 20.15 19.56 12.45
C MET A 1 18.94 20.43 12.14
N ASP A 2 18.86 21.04 10.96
CA ASP A 2 17.73 21.88 10.59
C ASP A 2 16.48 21.02 10.27
N LYS A 3 15.30 21.67 10.27
CA LYS A 3 14.02 20.98 10.03
C LYS A 3 13.94 20.35 8.63
N ALA A 4 14.59 20.95 7.63
CA ALA A 4 14.59 20.46 6.25
C ALA A 4 15.38 19.16 6.11
N THR A 5 16.54 19.07 6.76
CA THR A 5 17.39 17.88 6.81
C THR A 5 16.67 16.75 7.53
N LEU A 6 16.02 17.03 8.67
CA LEU A 6 15.21 16.04 9.37
C LEU A 6 14.07 15.50 8.48
N TYR A 7 13.37 16.38 7.79
CA TYR A 7 12.29 16.00 6.88
C TYR A 7 12.78 15.11 5.72
N ASN A 8 13.91 15.46 5.10
CA ASN A 8 14.52 14.66 4.03
C ASN A 8 14.95 13.26 4.52
N ILE A 9 15.47 13.16 5.75
CA ILE A 9 15.80 11.86 6.36
C ILE A 9 14.54 11.02 6.53
N ILE A 10 13.46 11.62 7.07
CA ILE A 10 12.19 10.92 7.28
C ILE A 10 11.62 10.40 5.95
N LEU A 11 11.71 11.18 4.87
CA LEU A 11 11.30 10.79 3.52
C LEU A 11 12.13 9.64 2.92
N ALA A 12 13.36 9.43 3.38
CA ALA A 12 14.22 8.36 2.88
C ALA A 12 13.96 7.00 3.56
N ILE A 13 13.35 7.00 4.76
CA ILE A 13 13.12 5.77 5.55
C ILE A 13 12.24 4.76 4.79
N PRO A 14 11.09 5.13 4.21
CA PRO A 14 10.26 4.17 3.48
C PRO A 14 11.01 3.47 2.34
N ILE A 15 11.80 4.22 1.57
CA ILE A 15 12.62 3.65 0.47
C ILE A 15 13.66 2.67 0.99
N GLY A 16 14.33 3.01 2.11
CA GLY A 16 15.26 2.10 2.76
C GLY A 16 14.60 0.79 3.19
N LEU A 17 13.38 0.86 3.73
CA LEU A 17 12.61 -0.33 4.14
C LEU A 17 12.12 -1.14 2.93
N ILE A 18 11.71 -0.51 1.83
CA ILE A 18 11.39 -1.19 0.58
C ILE A 18 12.62 -1.94 0.08
N PHE A 19 13.77 -1.27 0.04
CA PHE A 19 15.02 -1.87 -0.44
C PHE A 19 15.46 -3.06 0.44
N LEU A 20 15.34 -2.95 1.76
CA LEU A 20 15.56 -4.06 2.69
C LEU A 20 14.63 -5.25 2.38
N GLY A 21 13.34 -4.97 2.11
CA GLY A 21 12.35 -5.97 1.73
C GLY A 21 12.71 -6.65 0.41
N LEU A 22 13.24 -5.91 -0.56
CA LEU A 22 13.71 -6.46 -1.83
C LEU A 22 14.95 -7.35 -1.65
N ILE A 23 15.91 -6.96 -0.83
CA ILE A 23 17.09 -7.78 -0.53
C ILE A 23 16.68 -9.09 0.16
N THR A 24 15.86 -9.01 1.20
CA THR A 24 15.39 -10.20 1.92
C THR A 24 14.55 -11.10 1.01
N GLY A 25 13.66 -10.50 0.21
CA GLY A 25 12.85 -11.16 -0.79
C GLY A 25 13.68 -11.89 -1.84
N ALA A 26 14.71 -11.25 -2.39
CA ALA A 26 15.62 -11.85 -3.37
C ALA A 26 16.45 -12.99 -2.78
N ALA A 27 17.01 -12.80 -1.58
CA ALA A 27 17.82 -13.80 -0.90
C ALA A 27 17.03 -15.07 -0.55
N LYS A 28 15.75 -14.93 -0.18
CA LYS A 28 14.87 -16.06 0.18
C LYS A 28 13.93 -16.48 -0.96
N PHE A 29 14.00 -15.91 -2.17
CA PHE A 29 12.92 -15.98 -3.16
C PHE A 29 12.41 -17.40 -3.46
N ASN A 30 13.32 -18.36 -3.62
CA ASN A 30 12.98 -19.76 -3.90
C ASN A 30 12.27 -20.47 -2.74
N LYS A 31 12.45 -19.97 -1.50
CA LYS A 31 11.84 -20.48 -0.27
C LYS A 31 10.54 -19.75 0.08
N LEU A 32 10.20 -18.64 -0.57
CA LEU A 32 9.00 -17.87 -0.24
C LEU A 32 7.72 -18.56 -0.72
N GLY A 33 6.67 -18.44 0.09
CA GLY A 33 5.30 -18.82 -0.28
C GLY A 33 4.70 -17.86 -1.32
N LEU A 34 3.54 -18.21 -1.87
CA LEU A 34 2.91 -17.41 -2.93
C LEU A 34 2.61 -15.97 -2.48
N SER A 35 2.04 -15.78 -1.28
CA SER A 35 1.73 -14.45 -0.73
C SER A 35 2.96 -13.57 -0.62
N GLN A 36 4.08 -14.13 -0.14
CA GLN A 36 5.36 -13.44 0.00
C GLN A 36 5.99 -13.12 -1.37
N LYS A 37 5.90 -14.02 -2.35
CA LYS A 37 6.39 -13.75 -3.71
C LYS A 37 5.64 -12.61 -4.37
N LEU A 38 4.31 -12.60 -4.26
CA LEU A 38 3.48 -11.48 -4.73
C LEU A 38 3.83 -10.18 -4.02
N LEU A 39 4.13 -10.23 -2.71
CA LEU A 39 4.61 -9.07 -1.95
C LEU A 39 5.96 -8.54 -2.46
N VAL A 40 6.90 -9.42 -2.82
CA VAL A 40 8.16 -9.00 -3.46
C VAL A 40 7.89 -8.29 -4.78
N PHE A 41 7.00 -8.82 -5.62
CA PHE A 41 6.62 -8.15 -6.86
C PHE A 41 5.95 -6.80 -6.63
N SER A 42 5.09 -6.67 -5.62
CA SER A 42 4.49 -5.38 -5.28
C SER A 42 5.55 -4.39 -4.78
N LEU A 43 6.50 -4.82 -3.96
CA LEU A 43 7.61 -3.97 -3.50
C LEU A 43 8.52 -3.53 -4.66
N CYS A 44 8.77 -4.40 -5.64
CA CYS A 44 9.51 -4.05 -6.85
C CYS A 44 8.77 -2.94 -7.62
N PHE A 45 7.46 -3.10 -7.78
CA PHE A 45 6.63 -2.11 -8.45
C PHE A 45 6.60 -0.78 -7.69
N THR A 46 6.45 -0.80 -6.37
CA THR A 46 6.53 0.41 -5.52
C THR A 46 7.88 1.09 -5.64
N PHE A 47 8.99 0.34 -5.60
CA PHE A 47 10.33 0.90 -5.76
C PHE A 47 10.52 1.58 -7.12
N ILE A 48 10.07 0.94 -8.21
CA ILE A 48 10.12 1.52 -9.56
C ILE A 48 9.28 2.80 -9.62
N THR A 49 8.07 2.79 -9.04
CA THR A 49 7.17 3.94 -8.98
C THR A 49 7.84 5.12 -8.27
N GLU A 50 8.48 4.87 -7.12
CA GLU A 50 9.22 5.88 -6.37
C GLU A 50 10.40 6.47 -7.16
N VAL A 51 11.17 5.62 -7.83
CA VAL A 51 12.29 6.06 -8.68
C VAL A 51 11.79 6.94 -9.83
N ILE A 52 10.75 6.50 -10.56
CA ILE A 52 10.16 7.28 -11.65
C ILE A 52 9.62 8.61 -11.13
N SER A 53 8.90 8.59 -10.01
CA SER A 53 8.31 9.77 -9.38
C SER A 53 9.37 10.82 -9.04
N ARG A 54 10.51 10.40 -8.47
CA ARG A 54 11.64 11.29 -8.16
C ARG A 54 12.31 11.84 -9.40
N VAL A 55 12.53 11.00 -10.41
CA VAL A 55 13.10 11.46 -11.70
C VAL A 55 12.20 12.52 -12.33
N LEU A 56 10.88 12.36 -12.30
CA LEU A 56 9.95 13.37 -12.83
C LEU A 56 10.02 14.70 -12.06
N ILE A 57 10.12 14.64 -10.72
CA ILE A 57 10.29 15.84 -9.89
C ILE A 57 11.57 16.60 -10.27
N GLU A 58 12.70 15.92 -10.44
CA GLU A 58 13.96 16.53 -10.87
C GLU A 58 13.88 17.15 -12.27
N LEU A 59 13.03 16.59 -13.14
CA LEU A 59 12.74 17.14 -14.46
C LEU A 59 11.67 18.26 -14.44
N VAL A 60 11.20 18.67 -13.26
CA VAL A 60 10.14 19.67 -13.08
C VAL A 60 8.81 19.25 -13.74
N ILE A 61 8.56 17.94 -13.80
CA ILE A 61 7.32 17.34 -14.31
C ILE A 61 6.49 16.83 -13.14
N THR A 62 5.19 17.11 -13.15
CA THR A 62 4.25 16.58 -12.14
C THR A 62 4.21 15.05 -12.20
N ASN A 63 4.34 14.39 -11.05
CA ASN A 63 4.35 12.94 -10.92
C ASN A 63 2.94 12.33 -10.69
N TYR A 64 1.87 13.13 -10.67
CA TYR A 64 0.53 12.63 -10.36
C TYR A 64 0.05 11.49 -11.26
N ILE A 65 0.41 11.50 -12.55
CA ILE A 65 0.09 10.40 -13.48
C ILE A 65 0.66 9.05 -13.03
N VAL A 66 1.83 9.06 -12.38
CA VAL A 66 2.44 7.86 -11.81
C VAL A 66 1.54 7.30 -10.71
N PHE A 67 0.98 8.18 -9.87
CA PHE A 67 0.09 7.79 -8.78
C PHE A 67 -1.30 7.33 -9.23
N HIS A 68 -1.81 7.83 -10.36
CA HIS A 68 -3.02 7.31 -11.01
C HIS A 68 -2.89 5.82 -11.35
N ILE A 69 -1.74 5.42 -11.88
CA ILE A 69 -1.44 4.02 -12.23
C ILE A 69 -1.12 3.21 -10.96
N TYR A 70 -0.30 3.78 -10.07
CA TYR A 70 0.14 3.14 -8.84
C TYR A 70 -1.03 2.63 -8.00
N ALA A 71 -2.05 3.46 -7.74
CA ALA A 71 -3.15 3.10 -6.85
C ALA A 71 -3.92 1.85 -7.34
N VAL A 72 -4.14 1.72 -8.64
CA VAL A 72 -4.85 0.56 -9.23
C VAL A 72 -4.02 -0.71 -9.10
N ILE A 73 -2.72 -0.61 -9.38
CA ILE A 73 -1.81 -1.77 -9.34
C ILE A 73 -1.55 -2.20 -7.88
N GLU A 74 -1.35 -1.25 -6.97
CA GLU A 74 -1.22 -1.52 -5.53
C GLU A 74 -2.48 -2.22 -5.00
N PHE A 75 -3.67 -1.70 -5.34
CA PHE A 75 -4.94 -2.35 -5.01
C PHE A 75 -4.98 -3.78 -5.55
N ALA A 76 -4.62 -4.00 -6.82
CA ALA A 76 -4.64 -5.32 -7.43
C ALA A 76 -3.71 -6.30 -6.72
N PHE A 77 -2.48 -5.90 -6.38
CA PHE A 77 -1.55 -6.74 -5.63
C PHE A 77 -2.09 -7.09 -4.25
N MET A 78 -2.46 -6.09 -3.46
CA MET A 78 -2.91 -6.30 -2.08
C MET A 78 -4.20 -7.11 -2.03
N ALA A 79 -5.17 -6.80 -2.90
CA ALA A 79 -6.41 -7.56 -2.98
C ALA A 79 -6.17 -9.02 -3.41
N THR A 80 -5.25 -9.25 -4.35
CA THR A 80 -4.89 -10.60 -4.78
C THR A 80 -4.25 -11.38 -3.64
N ILE A 81 -3.26 -10.80 -2.95
CA ILE A 81 -2.58 -11.43 -1.80
C ILE A 81 -3.61 -11.79 -0.73
N LEU A 82 -4.47 -10.86 -0.34
CA LEU A 82 -5.49 -11.09 0.68
C LEU A 82 -6.51 -12.17 0.28
N SER A 83 -6.84 -12.26 -1.01
CA SER A 83 -7.77 -13.27 -1.53
C SER A 83 -7.25 -14.71 -1.43
N LEU A 84 -5.94 -14.92 -1.22
CA LEU A 84 -5.34 -16.25 -1.13
C LEU A 84 -5.83 -17.09 0.06
N HIS A 85 -6.49 -16.48 1.05
CA HIS A 85 -7.09 -17.17 2.19
C HIS A 85 -8.62 -17.31 2.08
N LEU A 86 -9.20 -16.87 0.96
CA LEU A 86 -10.62 -16.93 0.69
C LEU A 86 -10.98 -18.13 -0.21
N SER A 87 -12.27 -18.47 -0.24
CA SER A 87 -12.83 -19.51 -1.11
C SER A 87 -12.70 -19.15 -2.58
N HIS A 88 -12.85 -20.13 -3.47
CA HIS A 88 -12.76 -19.91 -4.91
C HIS A 88 -13.77 -18.86 -5.43
N SER A 89 -15.00 -18.90 -4.94
CA SER A 89 -16.06 -17.95 -5.32
C SER A 89 -15.73 -16.53 -4.85
N GLU A 90 -15.23 -16.37 -3.63
CA GLU A 90 -14.77 -15.09 -3.10
C GLU A 90 -13.59 -14.54 -3.92
N ARG A 91 -12.60 -15.38 -4.27
CA ARG A 91 -11.49 -14.95 -5.15
C ARG A 91 -11.97 -14.46 -6.51
N LYS A 92 -12.99 -15.11 -7.09
CA LYS A 92 -13.60 -14.66 -8.34
C LYS A 92 -14.22 -13.27 -8.18
N LEU A 93 -14.92 -13.04 -7.06
CA LEU A 93 -15.47 -11.72 -6.73
C LEU A 93 -14.36 -10.66 -6.56
N ILE A 94 -13.26 -11.00 -5.90
CA ILE A 94 -12.11 -10.07 -5.76
C ILE A 94 -11.52 -9.71 -7.13
N ARG A 95 -11.38 -10.68 -8.05
CA ARG A 95 -10.92 -10.38 -9.43
C ARG A 95 -11.87 -9.44 -10.16
N VAL A 96 -13.18 -9.60 -10.00
CA VAL A 96 -14.16 -8.65 -10.54
C VAL A 96 -13.99 -7.27 -9.90
N GLY A 97 -13.78 -7.22 -8.57
CA GLY A 97 -13.50 -5.97 -7.85
C GLY A 97 -12.25 -5.24 -8.35
N ILE A 98 -11.17 -5.96 -8.67
CA ILE A 98 -9.95 -5.39 -9.28
C ILE A 98 -10.26 -4.74 -10.63
N VAL A 99 -11.03 -5.42 -11.50
CA VAL A 99 -11.44 -4.87 -12.79
C VAL A 99 -12.32 -3.63 -12.60
N LEU A 100 -13.28 -3.69 -11.67
CA LEU A 100 -14.14 -2.55 -11.35
C LEU A 100 -13.35 -1.35 -10.82
N MET A 101 -12.32 -1.58 -9.99
CA MET A 101 -11.45 -0.52 -9.50
C MET A 101 -10.66 0.12 -10.64
N ALA A 102 -10.14 -0.67 -11.58
CA ALA A 102 -9.46 -0.14 -12.76
C ALA A 102 -10.41 0.69 -13.65
N VAL A 103 -11.64 0.22 -13.87
CA VAL A 103 -12.67 0.98 -14.61
C VAL A 103 -13.02 2.27 -13.88
N PHE A 104 -13.22 2.21 -12.57
CA PHE A 104 -13.47 3.40 -11.74
C PHE A 104 -12.32 4.41 -11.84
N ALA A 105 -11.07 3.95 -11.81
CA ALA A 105 -9.91 4.83 -11.95
C ALA A 105 -9.85 5.54 -13.31
N VAL A 106 -10.18 4.83 -14.40
CA VAL A 106 -10.26 5.43 -15.74
C VAL A 106 -11.38 6.47 -15.81
N ILE A 107 -12.57 6.14 -15.28
CA ILE A 107 -13.69 7.09 -15.22
C ILE A 107 -13.30 8.32 -14.38
N ASN A 108 -12.68 8.11 -13.22
CA ASN A 108 -12.22 9.20 -12.36
C ASN A 108 -11.23 10.10 -13.09
N LEU A 109 -10.24 9.51 -13.77
CA LEU A 109 -9.24 10.24 -14.55
C LEU A 109 -9.85 11.08 -15.69
N CYS A 110 -10.85 10.53 -16.39
CA CYS A 110 -11.45 11.20 -17.55
C CYS A 110 -12.49 12.27 -17.18
N PHE A 111 -13.19 12.12 -16.05
CA PHE A 111 -14.37 12.94 -15.75
C PHE A 111 -14.30 13.74 -14.45
N PHE A 112 -13.43 13.37 -13.49
CA PHE A 112 -13.45 13.95 -12.14
C PHE A 112 -12.10 14.54 -11.69
N GLN A 113 -10.99 13.82 -11.84
CA GLN A 113 -9.66 14.25 -11.41
C GLN A 113 -8.64 14.01 -12.53
N GLY A 114 -8.23 15.07 -13.21
CA GLY A 114 -7.39 14.97 -14.40
C GLY A 114 -5.96 14.48 -14.12
N VAL A 115 -5.16 14.34 -15.19
CA VAL A 115 -3.76 13.86 -15.16
C VAL A 115 -2.84 14.69 -14.25
N ARG A 116 -3.18 15.95 -14.01
CA ARG A 116 -2.41 16.91 -13.19
C ARG A 116 -2.91 17.04 -11.75
N GLU A 117 -3.89 16.23 -11.37
CA GLU A 117 -4.46 16.22 -10.03
C GLU A 117 -4.13 14.90 -9.34
N LEU A 118 -4.00 14.94 -8.02
CA LEU A 118 -3.84 13.75 -7.21
C LEU A 118 -5.13 12.91 -7.27
N ASN A 119 -5.01 11.59 -7.39
CA ASN A 119 -6.13 10.67 -7.54
C ASN A 119 -6.80 10.29 -6.22
N THR A 120 -7.18 11.29 -5.41
CA THR A 120 -7.69 11.10 -4.05
C THR A 120 -8.94 10.22 -3.99
N ASN A 121 -9.84 10.29 -4.99
CA ASN A 121 -11.03 9.44 -5.06
C ASN A 121 -10.66 7.95 -5.22
N VAL A 122 -9.70 7.65 -6.11
CA VAL A 122 -9.26 6.28 -6.37
C VAL A 122 -8.50 5.70 -5.18
N ILE A 123 -7.62 6.51 -4.56
CA ILE A 123 -6.90 6.11 -3.35
C ILE A 123 -7.88 5.80 -2.23
N THR A 124 -8.85 6.68 -1.99
CA THR A 124 -9.86 6.51 -0.94
C THR A 124 -10.70 5.25 -1.17
N ALA A 125 -11.22 5.06 -2.38
CA ALA A 125 -12.00 3.87 -2.73
C ALA A 125 -11.19 2.57 -2.59
N SER A 126 -9.94 2.58 -3.04
CA SER A 126 -9.01 1.45 -2.92
C SER A 126 -8.74 1.12 -1.45
N SER A 127 -8.52 2.15 -0.64
CA SER A 127 -8.26 2.02 0.79
C SER A 127 -9.45 1.42 1.54
N ILE A 128 -10.67 1.91 1.26
CA ILE A 128 -11.91 1.32 1.81
C ILE A 128 -12.03 -0.16 1.44
N GLY A 129 -11.83 -0.49 0.15
CA GLY A 129 -11.90 -1.86 -0.33
C GLY A 129 -10.90 -2.79 0.36
N LEU A 130 -9.65 -2.34 0.53
CA LEU A 130 -8.60 -3.12 1.18
C LEU A 130 -8.80 -3.26 2.69
N VAL A 131 -9.31 -2.23 3.36
CA VAL A 131 -9.68 -2.31 4.79
C VAL A 131 -10.78 -3.35 4.99
N LEU A 132 -11.87 -3.27 4.21
CA LEU A 132 -12.98 -4.23 4.30
C LEU A 132 -12.51 -5.65 4.03
N LEU A 133 -11.69 -5.84 3.00
CA LEU A 133 -11.11 -7.15 2.66
C LEU A 133 -10.18 -7.67 3.75
N SER A 134 -9.33 -6.82 4.31
CA SER A 134 -8.40 -7.18 5.38
C SER A 134 -9.14 -7.63 6.64
N VAL A 135 -10.19 -6.91 7.03
CA VAL A 135 -11.05 -7.27 8.18
C VAL A 135 -11.76 -8.59 7.93
N LEU A 136 -12.34 -8.80 6.74
CA LEU A 136 -12.98 -10.06 6.36
C LEU A 136 -11.99 -11.23 6.47
N VAL A 137 -10.77 -11.06 5.96
CA VAL A 137 -9.74 -12.10 6.00
C VAL A 137 -9.31 -12.40 7.43
N PHE A 138 -9.09 -11.39 8.28
CA PHE A 138 -8.80 -11.63 9.69
C PHE A 138 -9.93 -12.38 10.38
N PHE A 139 -11.19 -11.99 10.14
CA PHE A 139 -12.34 -12.69 10.69
C PHE A 139 -12.33 -14.18 10.28
N ARG A 140 -12.06 -14.48 9.00
CA ARG A 140 -11.96 -15.87 8.51
C ARG A 140 -10.82 -16.64 9.17
N ILE A 141 -9.64 -16.05 9.31
CA ILE A 141 -8.47 -16.69 9.93
C ILE A 141 -8.75 -16.98 11.41
N LEU A 142 -9.22 -15.97 12.16
CA LEU A 142 -9.54 -16.10 13.58
C LEU A 142 -10.65 -17.12 13.83
N SER A 143 -11.64 -17.21 12.96
CA SER A 143 -12.73 -18.20 13.10
C SER A 143 -12.29 -19.67 12.90
N LYS A 144 -11.15 -19.91 12.23
CA LYS A 144 -10.65 -21.26 11.92
C LYS A 144 -9.54 -21.72 12.86
N MET A 145 -8.91 -20.80 13.59
CA MET A 145 -7.71 -21.08 14.38
C MET A 145 -8.08 -21.21 15.85
N VAL A 146 -8.24 -22.45 16.33
CA VAL A 146 -8.65 -22.71 17.72
C VAL A 146 -7.48 -22.53 18.71
N TYR A 147 -6.20 -22.71 18.30
CA TYR A 147 -5.05 -22.67 19.24
C TYR A 147 -3.67 -22.25 18.67
N THR A 148 -3.58 -21.55 17.55
CA THR A 148 -2.30 -21.20 16.90
C THR A 148 -1.90 -19.73 17.08
N LYS A 149 -0.61 -19.51 17.36
CA LYS A 149 0.03 -18.18 17.43
C LYS A 149 0.04 -17.52 16.04
N ILE A 150 -1.01 -16.76 15.75
CA ILE A 150 -1.23 -16.11 14.45
C ILE A 150 -0.10 -15.15 14.06
N GLU A 151 0.57 -14.58 15.05
CA GLU A 151 1.71 -13.67 14.88
C GLU A 151 2.95 -14.37 14.30
N LYS A 152 2.98 -15.71 14.26
CA LYS A 152 4.03 -16.48 13.60
C LYS A 152 3.79 -16.70 12.11
N SER A 153 2.59 -16.37 11.61
CA SER A 153 2.25 -16.47 10.19
C SER A 153 2.78 -15.25 9.44
N SER A 154 3.48 -15.48 8.33
CA SER A 154 3.92 -14.38 7.45
C SER A 154 2.72 -13.59 6.93
N PHE A 155 1.61 -14.26 6.65
CA PHE A 155 0.39 -13.63 6.15
C PHE A 155 -0.27 -12.69 7.17
N PHE A 156 -0.21 -13.00 8.47
CA PHE A 156 -0.69 -12.10 9.53
C PHE A 156 -0.02 -10.71 9.43
N TRP A 157 1.30 -10.68 9.26
CA TRP A 157 2.06 -9.44 9.14
C TRP A 157 1.74 -8.67 7.86
N ILE A 158 1.50 -9.37 6.75
CA ILE A 158 1.02 -8.71 5.52
C ILE A 158 -0.33 -8.04 5.79
N ASN A 159 -1.28 -8.78 6.37
CA ASN A 159 -2.63 -8.28 6.56
C ASN A 159 -2.70 -7.11 7.56
N ILE A 160 -1.93 -7.14 8.66
CA ILE A 160 -1.91 -6.04 9.62
C ILE A 160 -1.24 -4.78 9.03
N GLY A 161 -0.20 -4.96 8.19
CA GLY A 161 0.44 -3.86 7.47
C GLY A 161 -0.55 -3.18 6.51
N VAL A 162 -1.29 -3.98 5.72
CA VAL A 162 -2.36 -3.49 4.84
C VAL A 162 -3.44 -2.78 5.65
N LEU A 163 -3.99 -3.41 6.70
CA LEU A 163 -5.06 -2.81 7.50
C LEU A 163 -4.65 -1.45 8.09
N THR A 164 -3.46 -1.39 8.66
CA THR A 164 -2.96 -0.21 9.37
C THR A 164 -2.70 0.95 8.43
N TYR A 165 -2.10 0.70 7.26
CA TYR A 165 -1.83 1.74 6.28
C TYR A 165 -3.08 2.23 5.55
N PHE A 166 -3.94 1.31 5.10
CA PHE A 166 -5.11 1.73 4.34
C PHE A 166 -6.19 2.36 5.23
N SER A 167 -6.31 1.97 6.50
CA SER A 167 -7.22 2.66 7.43
C SER A 167 -6.80 4.10 7.71
N SER A 168 -5.50 4.37 7.89
CA SER A 168 -5.01 5.74 8.04
C SER A 168 -5.11 6.54 6.73
N SER A 169 -4.88 5.89 5.58
CA SER A 169 -5.02 6.51 4.27
C SER A 169 -6.44 7.01 4.01
N ILE A 170 -7.48 6.28 4.44
CA ILE A 170 -8.87 6.78 4.34
C ILE A 170 -9.02 8.12 5.07
N VAL A 171 -8.56 8.20 6.31
CA VAL A 171 -8.63 9.44 7.10
C VAL A 171 -7.84 10.55 6.41
N LEU A 172 -6.62 10.25 5.96
CA LEU A 172 -5.74 11.23 5.32
C LEU A 172 -6.28 11.75 4.01
N PHE A 173 -6.86 10.92 3.14
CA PHE A 173 -7.32 11.36 1.82
C PHE A 173 -8.76 11.86 1.80
N VAL A 174 -9.58 11.54 2.81
CA VAL A 174 -10.91 12.16 2.99
C VAL A 174 -10.78 13.57 3.56
N PHE A 175 -9.88 13.78 4.53
CA PHE A 175 -9.71 15.08 5.19
C PHE A 175 -8.53 15.90 4.65
N GLY A 176 -7.64 15.29 3.89
CA GLY A 176 -6.39 15.90 3.42
C GLY A 176 -6.60 17.08 2.50
N ASP A 177 -7.55 16.99 1.57
CA ASP A 177 -7.85 18.10 0.66
C ASP A 177 -8.38 19.33 1.43
N TRP A 178 -9.15 19.11 2.50
CA TRP A 178 -9.60 20.20 3.37
C TRP A 178 -8.46 20.75 4.26
N LEU A 179 -7.68 19.88 4.90
CA LEU A 179 -6.58 20.27 5.79
C LEU A 179 -5.46 21.01 5.07
N THR A 180 -5.14 20.60 3.84
CA THR A 180 -4.06 21.19 3.04
C THR A 180 -4.38 22.59 2.52
N GLN A 181 -5.67 22.94 2.44
CA GLN A 181 -6.12 24.28 2.06
C GLN A 181 -6.06 25.30 3.21
N LEU A 182 -5.89 24.84 4.46
CA LEU A 182 -5.86 25.73 5.63
C LEU A 182 -4.50 26.43 5.79
N ASP A 183 -3.41 25.66 5.77
CA ASP A 183 -2.03 26.18 5.86
C ASP A 183 -1.00 25.13 5.42
N LEU A 184 0.20 25.58 5.08
CA LEU A 184 1.36 24.76 4.74
C LEU A 184 1.77 23.84 5.90
N GLU A 185 1.66 24.30 7.14
CA GLU A 185 2.01 23.48 8.32
C GLU A 185 1.09 22.27 8.46
N TYR A 186 -0.22 22.44 8.24
CA TYR A 186 -1.17 21.32 8.22
C TYR A 186 -0.87 20.34 7.10
N SER A 187 -0.51 20.85 5.91
CA SER A 187 -0.09 20.01 4.79
C SER A 187 1.11 19.12 5.16
N ILE A 188 2.15 19.71 5.76
CA ILE A 188 3.35 18.97 6.19
C ILE A 188 2.98 17.89 7.22
N ASN A 189 2.12 18.22 8.19
CA ASN A 189 1.71 17.28 9.23
C ASN A 189 0.91 16.09 8.66
N VAL A 190 0.02 16.32 7.70
CA VAL A 190 -0.71 15.25 6.98
C VAL A 190 0.28 14.30 6.29
N TRP A 191 1.29 14.84 5.62
CA TRP A 191 2.33 14.03 4.98
C TRP A 191 3.20 13.27 5.98
N LEU A 192 3.55 13.86 7.13
CA LEU A 192 4.31 13.16 8.17
C LEU A 192 3.52 11.97 8.75
N ILE A 193 2.21 12.13 8.97
CA ILE A 193 1.34 11.04 9.41
C ILE A 193 1.30 9.94 8.34
N HIS A 194 1.18 10.31 7.07
CA HIS A 194 1.22 9.36 5.96
C HIS A 194 2.53 8.55 5.94
N ILE A 195 3.69 9.22 6.09
CA ILE A 195 5.01 8.57 6.13
C ILE A 195 5.11 7.62 7.32
N PHE A 196 4.62 8.02 8.50
CA PHE A 196 4.61 7.19 9.69
C PHE A 196 3.88 5.86 9.46
N PHE A 197 2.70 5.89 8.84
CA PHE A 197 1.94 4.68 8.54
C PHE A 197 2.57 3.84 7.43
N ASN A 198 3.21 4.46 6.44
CA ASN A 198 4.05 3.77 5.43
C ASN A 198 5.19 2.99 6.10
N ILE A 199 5.89 3.60 7.07
CA ILE A 199 6.97 2.95 7.81
C ILE A 199 6.45 1.69 8.52
N ILE A 200 5.30 1.79 9.21
CA ILE A 200 4.69 0.63 9.89
C ILE A 200 4.36 -0.49 8.89
N GLN A 201 3.76 -0.14 7.75
CA GLN A 201 3.43 -1.12 6.71
C GLN A 201 4.68 -1.84 6.20
N TYR A 202 5.73 -1.11 5.84
CA TYR A 202 6.94 -1.72 5.32
C TYR A 202 7.70 -2.51 6.38
N LEU A 203 7.66 -2.12 7.65
CA LEU A 203 8.17 -2.95 8.75
C LEU A 203 7.42 -4.29 8.80
N CYS A 204 6.09 -4.26 8.73
CA CYS A 204 5.28 -5.48 8.70
C CYS A 204 5.61 -6.36 7.48
N PHE A 205 5.79 -5.75 6.30
CA PHE A 205 6.18 -6.48 5.09
C PHE A 205 7.58 -7.09 5.19
N ASN A 206 8.54 -6.39 5.79
CA ASN A 206 9.87 -6.92 6.05
C ASN A 206 9.82 -8.11 7.03
N ILE A 207 9.03 -8.00 8.10
CA ILE A 207 8.82 -9.12 9.04
C ILE A 207 8.21 -10.32 8.30
N ALA A 208 7.18 -10.09 7.47
CA ALA A 208 6.54 -11.13 6.68
C ALA A 208 7.52 -11.84 5.74
N LEU A 209 8.43 -11.11 5.08
CA LEU A 209 9.44 -11.69 4.19
C LEU A 209 10.57 -12.43 4.93
N TRP A 210 10.87 -12.01 6.16
CA TRP A 210 11.84 -12.69 7.01
C TRP A 210 11.34 -14.03 7.52
N MET A 211 10.04 -14.15 7.77
CA MET A 211 9.41 -15.38 8.23
C MET A 211 9.50 -16.50 7.19
N ASP A 212 9.45 -17.74 7.69
CA ASP A 212 9.35 -18.91 6.83
C ASP A 212 7.93 -19.03 6.24
N PRO A 213 7.80 -19.60 5.04
CA PRO A 213 6.49 -19.80 4.42
C PRO A 213 5.61 -20.69 5.29
N GLU A 214 4.29 -20.49 5.16
CA GLU A 214 3.27 -21.39 5.71
C GLU A 214 3.14 -22.68 4.90
#